data_AF-A0AA40SQP0-F1
#
_entry.id   AF-A0AA40SQP0-F1
#
_cell.length_a   1.000
_cell.length_b   1.000
_cell.length_c   1.000
_cell.angle_alpha   90.00
_cell.angle_beta   90.00
_cell.angle_gamma   90.00
#
_symmetry.space_group_name_H-M   'P 1'
#
loop_
_entity.id
_entity.type
_entity.pdbx_description
1 polymer ?
#
loop_
_entity_poly.entity_id
_entity_poly.type
_entity_poly.pdbx_seq_one_letter_code
_entity_poly.pdbx_strand_id
1 'polypeptide(L)'
;MSEDTEAATARLHTLRASIDNIDAALIFMLAERFRCTKEVGVLKAEHGMPASDPSREVQQVARLHRLASEADLDPEFAEKWFKFVVAEVIRHHTAAAEGR
;
A
#
# COMPACT_ATOMS: atom_id res chain seq x y z
N MET A 1 -40.42 7.48 -3.65
CA MET A 1 -39.96 6.71 -2.46
C MET A 1 -40.28 7.55 -1.23
N SER A 2 -39.98 7.17 0.01
CA SER A 2 -40.10 8.17 1.10
C SER A 2 -39.01 9.23 0.93
N GLU A 3 -39.27 10.45 1.35
CA GLU A 3 -38.30 11.55 1.33
C GLU A 3 -36.98 11.17 2.04
N ASP A 4 -37.08 10.41 3.13
CA ASP A 4 -35.93 9.84 3.85
C ASP A 4 -35.10 8.86 2.99
N THR A 5 -35.76 8.06 2.15
CA THR A 5 -35.08 7.11 1.26
C THR A 5 -34.35 7.84 0.14
N GLU A 6 -34.91 8.92 -0.37
CA GLU A 6 -34.30 9.75 -1.41
C GLU A 6 -33.08 10.51 -0.86
N ALA A 7 -33.18 11.08 0.34
CA ALA A 7 -32.07 11.71 1.05
C ALA A 7 -30.93 10.71 1.36
N ALA A 8 -31.27 9.51 1.83
CA ALA A 8 -30.28 8.45 2.09
C ALA A 8 -29.56 8.02 0.81
N THR A 9 -30.28 7.91 -0.31
CA THR A 9 -29.72 7.54 -1.62
C THR A 9 -28.74 8.60 -2.12
N ALA A 10 -29.11 9.89 -2.01
CA ALA A 10 -28.21 10.99 -2.39
C ALA A 10 -26.91 10.97 -1.57
N ARG A 11 -27.00 10.79 -0.25
CA ARG A 11 -25.81 10.68 0.64
C ARG A 11 -24.93 9.49 0.29
N LEU A 12 -25.54 8.33 -0.03
CA LEU A 12 -24.82 7.15 -0.48
C LEU A 12 -24.01 7.41 -1.76
N HIS A 13 -24.59 8.12 -2.73
CA HIS A 13 -23.87 8.49 -3.96
C HIS A 13 -22.67 9.41 -3.68
N THR A 14 -22.82 10.41 -2.81
CA THR A 14 -21.70 11.29 -2.43
C THR A 14 -20.57 10.54 -1.73
N LEU A 15 -20.91 9.59 -0.84
CA LEU A 15 -19.92 8.76 -0.16
C LEU A 15 -19.18 7.86 -1.15
N ARG A 16 -19.88 7.23 -2.09
CA ARG A 16 -19.27 6.39 -3.13
C ARG A 16 -18.33 7.17 -4.03
N ALA A 17 -18.71 8.36 -4.47
CA ALA A 17 -17.82 9.23 -5.24
C ALA A 17 -16.53 9.57 -4.46
N SER A 18 -16.64 9.72 -3.13
CA SER A 18 -15.47 9.96 -2.27
C SER A 18 -14.59 8.71 -2.16
N ILE A 19 -15.18 7.53 -2.05
CA ILE A 19 -14.48 6.23 -2.05
C ILE A 19 -13.73 6.04 -3.38
N ASP A 20 -14.39 6.25 -4.51
CA ASP A 20 -13.78 6.11 -5.85
C ASP A 20 -12.54 7.00 -6.01
N ASN A 21 -12.59 8.23 -5.48
CA ASN A 21 -11.44 9.15 -5.48
C ASN A 21 -10.29 8.67 -4.58
N ILE A 22 -10.60 8.11 -3.40
CA ILE A 22 -9.60 7.53 -2.50
C ILE A 22 -8.94 6.32 -3.15
N ASP A 23 -9.72 5.45 -3.78
CA ASP A 23 -9.23 4.25 -4.45
C ASP A 23 -8.29 4.62 -5.62
N ALA A 24 -8.65 5.63 -6.42
CA ALA A 24 -7.77 6.14 -7.47
C ALA A 24 -6.44 6.65 -6.90
N ALA A 25 -6.48 7.42 -5.80
CA ALA A 25 -5.27 7.91 -5.14
C ALA A 25 -4.41 6.75 -4.59
N LEU A 26 -5.01 5.73 -4.00
CA LEU A 26 -4.31 4.53 -3.53
C LEU A 26 -3.57 3.83 -4.67
N ILE A 27 -4.20 3.68 -5.83
CA ILE A 27 -3.56 3.06 -7.01
C ILE A 27 -2.35 3.85 -7.49
N PHE A 28 -2.47 5.17 -7.64
CA PHE A 28 -1.34 6.01 -8.07
C PHE A 28 -0.20 6.02 -7.04
N MET A 29 -0.52 6.06 -5.74
CA MET A 29 0.48 5.99 -4.68
C MET A 29 1.19 4.63 -4.62
N LEU A 30 0.47 3.54 -4.89
CA LEU A 30 1.07 2.22 -5.04
C LEU A 30 2.02 2.19 -6.25
N ALA A 31 1.62 2.72 -7.40
CA ALA A 31 2.49 2.77 -8.58
C ALA A 31 3.82 3.48 -8.28
N GLU A 32 3.77 4.66 -7.64
CA GLU A 32 4.98 5.37 -7.22
C GLU A 32 5.81 4.58 -6.19
N ARG A 33 5.17 3.93 -5.23
CA ARG A 33 5.87 3.07 -4.26
C ARG A 33 6.63 1.94 -4.97
N PHE A 34 6.03 1.30 -5.97
CA PHE A 34 6.66 0.22 -6.74
C PHE A 34 7.84 0.73 -7.59
N ARG A 35 7.74 1.94 -8.16
CA ARG A 35 8.86 2.59 -8.85
C ARG A 35 10.05 2.76 -7.90
N CYS A 36 9.81 3.29 -6.70
CA CYS A 36 10.86 3.46 -5.68
C CYS A 36 11.49 2.13 -5.24
N THR A 37 10.70 1.08 -5.01
CA THR A 37 11.27 -0.23 -4.61
C THR A 37 12.11 -0.86 -5.72
N LYS A 38 11.77 -0.62 -6.99
CA LYS A 38 12.60 -1.02 -8.13
C LYS A 38 13.93 -0.30 -8.17
N GLU A 39 13.94 1.01 -7.96
CA GLU A 39 15.18 1.80 -7.87
C GLU A 39 16.06 1.34 -6.70
N VAL A 40 15.46 1.06 -5.53
CA VAL A 40 16.18 0.47 -4.39
C VAL A 40 16.79 -0.88 -4.76
N GLY A 41 16.05 -1.74 -5.46
CA GLY A 41 16.56 -3.04 -5.92
C GLY A 41 17.76 -2.91 -6.86
N VAL A 42 17.69 -2.00 -7.84
CA VAL A 42 18.80 -1.71 -8.76
C VAL A 42 20.01 -1.18 -7.99
N LEU A 43 19.82 -0.18 -7.12
CA LEU A 43 20.88 0.41 -6.32
C LEU A 43 21.60 -0.63 -5.47
N LYS A 44 20.83 -1.51 -4.80
CA LYS A 44 21.38 -2.59 -3.97
C LYS A 44 22.21 -3.56 -4.81
N ALA A 45 21.72 -3.96 -5.99
CA ALA A 45 22.42 -4.88 -6.88
C ALA A 45 23.73 -4.28 -7.42
N GLU A 46 23.72 -3.02 -7.85
CA GLU A 46 24.90 -2.31 -8.36
C GLU A 46 26.02 -2.18 -7.33
N HIS A 47 25.68 -2.08 -6.05
CA HIS A 47 26.63 -1.85 -4.96
C HIS A 47 26.85 -3.08 -4.07
N GLY A 48 26.35 -4.26 -4.45
CA GLY A 48 26.52 -5.50 -3.69
C GLY A 48 25.87 -5.47 -2.29
N MET A 49 24.83 -4.65 -2.10
CA MET A 49 24.12 -4.55 -0.81
C MET A 49 23.15 -5.73 -0.62
N PRO A 50 22.88 -6.13 0.64
CA PRO A 50 21.98 -7.24 0.91
C PRO A 50 20.53 -6.91 0.52
N ALA A 51 19.84 -7.92 -0.01
CA ALA A 51 18.44 -7.81 -0.42
C ALA A 51 17.51 -7.53 0.78
N SER A 52 17.72 -8.23 1.90
CA SER A 52 16.99 -8.02 3.17
C SER A 52 17.78 -7.13 4.14
N ASP A 53 17.04 -6.35 4.91
CA ASP A 53 17.54 -5.60 6.07
C ASP A 53 16.54 -5.78 7.21
N PRO A 54 16.74 -6.79 8.09
CA PRO A 54 15.80 -7.11 9.16
C PRO A 54 15.55 -5.94 10.11
N SER A 55 16.57 -5.09 10.35
CA SER A 55 16.44 -3.92 11.21
C SER A 55 15.48 -2.90 10.60
N ARG A 56 15.58 -2.68 9.28
CA ARG A 56 14.68 -1.82 8.53
C ARG A 56 13.26 -2.38 8.49
N GLU A 57 13.10 -3.69 8.36
CA GLU A 57 11.79 -4.37 8.36
C GLU A 57 11.07 -4.17 9.71
N VAL A 58 11.74 -4.37 10.84
CA VAL A 58 11.19 -4.13 12.18
C VAL A 58 10.75 -2.67 12.35
N GLN A 59 11.59 -1.71 11.91
CA GLN A 59 11.24 -0.28 11.98
C GLN A 59 10.04 0.08 11.09
N GLN A 60 9.89 -0.55 9.92
CA GLN A 60 8.74 -0.32 9.04
C GLN A 60 7.44 -0.77 9.70
N VAL A 61 7.42 -1.97 10.28
CA VAL A 61 6.22 -2.51 10.96
C VAL A 61 5.85 -1.64 12.15
N ALA A 62 6.81 -1.27 13.01
CA ALA A 62 6.56 -0.42 14.16
C ALA A 62 6.03 0.97 13.76
N ARG A 63 6.55 1.56 12.67
CA ARG A 63 6.04 2.83 12.14
C ARG A 63 4.62 2.67 11.56
N LEU A 64 4.35 1.56 10.86
CA LEU A 64 3.05 1.28 10.27
C LEU A 64 1.96 1.14 11.33
N HIS A 65 2.21 0.37 12.39
CA HIS A 65 1.26 0.21 13.50
C HIS A 65 0.91 1.53 14.17
N ARG A 66 1.90 2.41 14.35
CA ARG A 66 1.68 3.75 14.91
C ARG A 66 0.79 4.60 14.01
N LEU A 67 1.09 4.64 12.71
CA LEU A 67 0.28 5.39 11.74
C LEU A 67 -1.15 4.85 11.64
N ALA A 68 -1.32 3.53 11.69
CA ALA A 68 -2.64 2.91 11.70
C ALA A 68 -3.43 3.35 12.95
N SER A 69 -2.80 3.29 14.13
CA SER A 69 -3.43 3.73 15.39
C SER A 69 -3.78 5.22 15.37
N GLU A 70 -2.91 6.08 14.84
CA GLU A 70 -3.15 7.53 14.69
C GLU A 70 -4.30 7.83 13.71
N ALA A 71 -4.54 6.95 12.74
CA ALA A 71 -5.59 7.08 11.74
C ALA A 71 -6.89 6.34 12.09
N ASP A 72 -7.02 5.81 13.31
CA ASP A 72 -8.15 4.97 13.75
C ASP A 72 -8.38 3.74 12.84
N LEU A 73 -7.29 3.17 12.35
CA LEU A 73 -7.26 1.94 11.56
C LEU A 73 -6.64 0.81 12.38
N ASP A 74 -7.24 -0.37 12.33
CA ASP A 74 -6.70 -1.57 12.99
C ASP A 74 -5.23 -1.83 12.54
N PRO A 75 -4.26 -1.79 13.48
CA PRO A 75 -2.85 -2.04 13.18
C PRO A 75 -2.60 -3.41 12.55
N GLU A 76 -3.37 -4.44 12.94
CA GLU A 76 -3.22 -5.79 12.36
C GLU A 76 -3.68 -5.81 10.90
N PHE A 77 -4.78 -5.13 10.60
CA PHE A 77 -5.25 -4.96 9.23
C PHE A 77 -4.23 -4.21 8.38
N ALA A 78 -3.69 -3.10 8.89
CA ALA A 78 -2.67 -2.32 8.19
C ALA A 78 -1.43 -3.17 7.88
N GLU A 79 -0.97 -3.97 8.83
CA GLU A 79 0.16 -4.89 8.63
C GLU A 79 -0.15 -5.98 7.60
N LYS A 80 -1.34 -6.60 7.64
CA LYS A 80 -1.77 -7.58 6.64
C LYS A 80 -1.76 -6.99 5.23
N TRP A 81 -2.33 -5.80 5.06
CA TRP A 81 -2.31 -5.08 3.79
C TRP A 81 -0.89 -4.77 3.32
N PHE A 82 -0.03 -4.26 4.21
CA PHE A 82 1.35 -3.94 3.88
C PHE A 82 2.17 -5.17 3.47
N LYS A 83 2.00 -6.29 4.18
CA LYS A 83 2.63 -7.57 3.84
C LYS A 83 2.19 -8.06 2.46
N PHE A 84 0.90 -7.93 2.13
CA PHE A 84 0.39 -8.24 0.80
C PHE A 84 1.08 -7.41 -0.29
N VAL A 85 1.16 -6.08 -0.11
CA VAL A 85 1.83 -5.18 -1.05
C VAL A 85 3.32 -5.52 -1.22
N VAL A 86 4.02 -5.81 -0.12
CA VAL A 86 5.45 -6.18 -0.16
C VAL A 86 5.67 -7.53 -0.86
N ALA A 87 4.82 -8.53 -0.62
CA ALA A 87 4.91 -9.81 -1.30
C ALA A 87 4.81 -9.66 -2.82
N GLU A 88 3.92 -8.79 -3.31
CA GLU A 88 3.77 -8.52 -4.74
C GLU A 88 5.00 -7.83 -5.35
N VAL A 89 5.64 -6.92 -4.61
CA VAL A 89 6.91 -6.31 -5.00
C VAL A 89 8.00 -7.37 -5.18
N ILE A 90 8.12 -8.31 -4.23
CA ILE A 90 9.11 -9.39 -4.30
C ILE A 90 8.88 -10.25 -5.54
N ARG A 91 7.62 -10.65 -5.81
CA ARG A 91 7.25 -11.44 -6.99
C ARG A 91 7.64 -10.77 -8.30
N HIS A 92 7.47 -9.45 -8.40
CA HIS A 92 7.87 -8.69 -9.59
C HIS A 92 9.39 -8.59 -9.74
N HIS A 93 10.14 -8.48 -8.64
CA HIS A 93 11.60 -8.47 -8.70
C HIS A 93 12.19 -9.82 -9.08
N THR A 94 11.65 -10.93 -8.56
CA THR A 94 12.12 -12.28 -8.93
C THR A 94 11.85 -12.57 -10.41
N ALA A 95 10.65 -12.27 -10.90
CA ALA A 95 10.32 -12.47 -12.32
C ALA A 95 11.21 -11.63 -13.26
N ALA A 96 11.57 -10.40 -12.88
CA ALA A 96 12.47 -9.54 -13.65
C ALA A 96 13.95 -9.96 -13.58
N ALA A 97 14.33 -10.79 -12.61
CA ALA A 97 15.66 -11.38 -12.50
C ALA A 97 15.77 -12.71 -13.27
N GLU A 98 14.69 -13.50 -13.33
CA GLU A 98 14.62 -14.76 -14.09
C GLU A 98 14.49 -14.56 -15.61
N GLY A 99 13.95 -13.42 -16.05
CA GLY A 99 13.83 -13.05 -17.46
C GLY A 99 15.07 -12.41 -18.09
N ARG A 100 16.24 -12.50 -17.46
CA ARG A 100 17.53 -12.01 -17.97
C ARG A 100 18.50 -13.14 -18.25
#